data_AF-A0A2M8H9G7-F1
#
_entry.id   AF-A0A2M8H9G7-F1
#
_cell.length_a   1.000
_cell.length_b   1.000
_cell.length_c   1.000
_cell.angle_alpha   90.00
_cell.angle_beta   90.00
_cell.angle_gamma   90.00
#
_symmetry.space_group_name_H-M   'P 1'
#
loop_
_entity.id
_entity.type
_entity.pdbx_description
1 polymer ?
#
loop_
_entity_poly.entity_id
_entity_poly.type
_entity_poly.pdbx_seq_one_letter_code
_entity_poly.pdbx_strand_id
1 'polypeptide(L)'
;MSATLATKPSRALLTQIELLLDEVHTPECRHWLEQELEGYSLCSPLPWYRIIACRQRGHFLDLKTGKYLTCHIGSQTLSQRDLAQVQFIYAREPAAHYLLRHDSGIEPWPEQLLEAYREQLIPGHLCLQAWHEPVSSLRAQLMEGIEHFISEYPKHAALQTQHGFKALRHQHWHI
;
A
#
# COMPACT_ATOMS: atom_id res chain seq x y z
N MET A 1 -18.37 12.57 -15.62
CA MET A 1 -18.86 13.35 -14.47
C MET A 1 -18.66 12.59 -13.13
N SER A 2 -17.44 12.16 -12.76
CA SER A 2 -17.29 11.25 -11.59
C SER A 2 -16.04 11.43 -10.72
N ALA A 3 -15.31 12.55 -10.82
CA ALA A 3 -14.20 12.80 -9.87
C ALA A 3 -14.70 13.36 -8.53
N THR A 4 -15.72 14.23 -8.56
CA THR A 4 -16.21 14.98 -7.39
C THR A 4 -17.01 14.12 -6.40
N LEU A 5 -17.56 12.98 -6.83
CA LEU A 5 -18.31 12.06 -5.96
C LEU A 5 -17.37 11.10 -5.22
N ALA A 6 -16.26 10.71 -5.85
CA ALA A 6 -15.32 9.75 -5.28
C ALA A 6 -14.40 10.35 -4.20
N THR A 7 -14.24 11.68 -4.14
CA THR A 7 -13.39 12.38 -3.18
C THR A 7 -14.12 12.84 -1.92
N LYS A 8 -15.45 12.89 -1.95
CA LYS A 8 -16.28 13.21 -0.77
C LYS A 8 -16.08 12.21 0.38
N PRO A 9 -16.13 10.89 0.18
CA PRO A 9 -15.91 9.95 1.28
C PRO A 9 -14.45 9.99 1.77
N SER A 10 -13.46 10.14 0.87
CA SER A 10 -12.06 10.34 1.24
C SER A 10 -11.85 11.53 2.18
N ARG A 11 -12.45 12.69 1.87
CA ARG A 11 -12.33 13.91 2.69
C ARG A 11 -13.05 13.76 4.03
N ALA A 12 -14.24 13.16 4.03
CA ALA A 12 -14.98 12.91 5.26
C ALA A 12 -14.19 12.01 6.22
N LEU A 13 -13.54 10.97 5.70
CA LEU A 13 -12.70 10.07 6.49
C LEU A 13 -11.49 10.80 7.08
N LEU A 14 -10.80 11.64 6.31
CA LEU A 14 -9.68 12.45 6.83
C LEU A 14 -10.12 13.38 7.96
N THR A 15 -11.23 14.11 7.77
CA THR A 15 -11.78 14.97 8.83
C THR A 15 -12.16 14.16 10.07
N GLN A 16 -12.66 12.94 9.90
CA GLN A 16 -12.98 12.06 11.03
C GLN A 16 -11.71 11.67 11.81
N ILE A 17 -10.61 11.31 11.14
CA ILE A 17 -9.33 10.98 11.79
C ILE A 17 -8.79 12.19 12.56
N GLU A 18 -8.85 13.38 11.97
CA GLU A 18 -8.43 14.64 12.61
C GLU A 18 -9.21 14.91 13.91
N LEU A 19 -10.54 14.80 13.86
CA LEU A 19 -11.40 15.01 15.03
C LEU A 19 -11.15 13.95 16.12
N LEU A 20 -10.93 12.69 15.74
CA LEU A 20 -10.65 11.61 16.69
C LEU A 20 -9.34 11.82 17.46
N LEU A 21 -8.36 12.53 16.91
CA LEU A 21 -7.08 12.80 17.58
C LEU A 21 -7.25 13.67 18.84
N ASP A 22 -8.26 14.54 18.85
CA ASP A 22 -8.58 15.37 20.01
C ASP A 22 -9.39 14.59 21.06
N GLU A 23 -10.19 13.61 20.64
CA GLU A 23 -11.08 12.82 21.49
C GLU A 23 -10.42 11.55 22.07
N VAL A 24 -9.32 11.09 21.48
CA VAL A 24 -8.66 9.83 21.86
C VAL A 24 -7.93 9.95 23.21
N HIS A 25 -8.21 9.02 24.11
CA HIS A 25 -7.61 8.96 25.45
C HIS A 25 -6.54 7.86 25.58
N THR A 26 -6.49 6.91 24.66
CA THR A 26 -5.48 5.83 24.71
C THR A 26 -4.23 6.21 23.92
N PRO A 27 -3.02 5.99 24.47
CA PRO A 27 -1.78 6.35 23.80
C PRO A 27 -1.55 5.55 22.51
N GLU A 28 -2.01 4.29 22.45
CA GLU A 28 -1.85 3.44 21.27
C GLU A 28 -2.68 3.95 20.09
N CYS A 29 -3.94 4.33 20.31
CA CYS A 29 -4.79 4.87 19.24
C CYS A 29 -4.33 6.27 18.84
N ARG A 30 -3.90 7.11 19.79
CA ARG A 30 -3.28 8.40 19.50
C ARG A 30 -2.09 8.23 18.56
N HIS A 31 -1.17 7.32 18.90
CA HIS A 31 0.01 7.06 18.08
C HIS A 31 -0.35 6.58 16.67
N TRP A 32 -1.36 5.72 16.54
CA TRP A 32 -1.85 5.27 15.25
C TRP A 32 -2.46 6.42 14.43
N LEU A 33 -3.30 7.28 15.03
CA LEU A 33 -3.88 8.45 14.36
C LEU A 33 -2.79 9.44 13.89
N GLU A 34 -1.78 9.69 14.73
CA GLU A 34 -0.61 10.50 14.37
C GLU A 34 0.10 9.92 13.15
N GLN A 35 0.34 8.61 13.10
CA GLN A 35 0.94 7.96 11.93
C GLN A 35 0.06 7.99 10.68
N GLU A 36 -1.26 7.91 10.83
CA GLU A 36 -2.18 8.06 9.69
C GLU A 36 -2.13 9.48 9.09
N LEU A 37 -1.99 10.51 9.94
CA LEU A 37 -1.95 11.92 9.52
C LEU A 37 -0.58 12.37 9.03
N GLU A 38 0.50 11.90 9.66
CA GLU A 38 1.87 12.36 9.40
C GLU A 38 2.68 11.41 8.53
N GLY A 39 2.21 10.16 8.38
CA GLY A 39 2.91 9.10 7.68
C GLY A 39 3.76 8.22 8.61
N TYR A 40 4.34 7.19 8.02
CA TYR A 40 5.06 6.13 8.73
C TYR A 40 6.56 6.21 8.46
N SER A 41 7.37 6.16 9.52
CA SER A 41 8.82 6.04 9.38
C SER A 41 9.21 4.75 8.64
N LEU A 42 10.39 4.72 8.02
CA LEU A 42 10.88 3.54 7.29
C LEU A 42 10.94 2.26 8.14
N CYS A 43 11.21 2.41 9.44
CA CYS A 43 11.33 1.30 10.38
C CYS A 43 10.03 1.00 11.14
N SER A 44 9.00 1.83 11.01
CA SER A 44 7.72 1.60 11.66
C SER A 44 7.01 0.38 11.06
N PRO A 45 6.42 -0.50 11.89
CA PRO A 45 5.50 -1.51 11.39
C PRO A 45 4.32 -0.84 10.70
N LEU A 46 3.81 -1.48 9.65
CA LEU A 46 2.68 -0.98 8.89
C LEU A 46 1.43 -1.81 9.19
N PRO A 47 0.26 -1.17 9.32
CA PRO A 47 -1.02 -1.88 9.27
C PRO A 47 -1.17 -2.64 7.95
N TRP A 48 -1.93 -3.74 7.97
CA TRP A 48 -2.14 -4.60 6.80
C TRP A 48 -2.65 -3.82 5.57
N TYR A 49 -3.52 -2.83 5.79
CA TYR A 49 -4.11 -2.03 4.72
C TYR A 49 -3.12 -1.03 4.09
N ARG A 50 -1.93 -0.85 4.69
CA ARG A 50 -0.81 -0.07 4.13
C ARG A 50 0.17 -0.93 3.33
N ILE A 51 -0.04 -2.26 3.24
CA ILE A 51 0.80 -3.19 2.48
C ILE A 51 0.00 -3.69 1.27
N ILE A 52 0.37 -3.25 0.08
CA ILE A 52 -0.42 -3.46 -1.13
C ILE A 52 0.25 -4.49 -2.00
N ALA A 53 -0.41 -5.63 -2.23
CA ALA A 53 0.09 -6.65 -3.14
C ALA A 53 0.16 -6.10 -4.57
N CYS A 54 1.27 -6.40 -5.25
CA CYS A 54 1.53 -5.92 -6.59
C CYS A 54 1.76 -7.08 -7.57
N ARG A 55 1.16 -6.93 -8.76
CA ARG A 55 1.61 -7.63 -9.96
C ARG A 55 2.74 -6.84 -10.59
N GLN A 56 3.57 -7.55 -11.33
CA GLN A 56 4.72 -6.96 -11.98
C GLN A 56 4.45 -6.86 -13.47
N ARG A 57 4.71 -5.69 -14.06
CA ARG A 57 4.56 -5.47 -15.50
C ARG A 57 5.75 -4.73 -16.04
N GLY A 58 5.99 -4.90 -17.33
CA GLY A 58 7.05 -4.18 -18.01
C GLY A 58 6.74 -3.91 -19.46
N HIS A 59 7.48 -2.94 -19.99
CA HIS A 59 7.59 -2.65 -21.41
C HIS A 59 8.82 -3.35 -21.96
N PHE A 60 8.62 -4.11 -23.03
CA PHE A 60 9.64 -4.95 -23.65
C PHE A 60 9.78 -4.62 -25.13
N LEU A 61 11.01 -4.70 -25.62
CA LEU A 61 11.39 -4.63 -27.02
C LEU A 61 11.79 -6.03 -27.51
N ASP A 62 11.10 -6.54 -28.53
CA ASP A 62 11.53 -7.74 -29.25
C ASP A 62 12.78 -7.42 -30.08
N LEU A 63 13.89 -8.09 -29.77
CA LEU A 63 15.19 -7.83 -30.38
C LEU A 63 15.27 -8.27 -31.85
N LYS A 64 14.40 -9.19 -32.30
CA LYS A 64 14.37 -9.66 -33.69
C LYS A 64 13.50 -8.77 -34.56
N THR A 65 12.33 -8.38 -34.04
CA THR A 65 11.32 -7.67 -34.84
C THR A 65 11.28 -6.16 -34.58
N GLY A 66 11.92 -5.68 -33.51
CA GLY A 66 11.87 -4.28 -33.08
C GLY A 66 10.50 -3.84 -32.53
N LYS A 67 9.58 -4.78 -32.30
CA LYS A 67 8.23 -4.48 -31.81
C LYS A 67 8.22 -4.30 -30.29
N TYR A 68 7.33 -3.41 -29.83
CA TYR A 68 7.08 -3.19 -28.41
C TYR A 68 5.92 -4.06 -27.92
N LEU A 69 6.04 -4.55 -26.69
CA LEU A 69 4.95 -5.23 -25.99
C LEU A 69 4.93 -4.83 -24.51
N THR A 70 3.73 -4.90 -23.93
CA THR A 70 3.51 -4.71 -22.49
C THR A 70 2.95 -5.99 -21.93
N CYS A 71 3.65 -6.61 -20.99
CA CYS A 71 3.22 -7.89 -20.43
C CYS A 71 3.52 -8.00 -18.93
N HIS A 72 2.98 -9.05 -18.34
CA HIS A 72 3.25 -9.43 -16.96
C HIS A 72 4.65 -10.02 -16.83
N ILE A 73 5.33 -9.73 -15.72
CA ILE A 73 6.59 -10.33 -15.32
C ILE A 73 6.28 -11.41 -14.28
N GLY A 74 6.53 -12.67 -14.61
CA GLY A 74 6.23 -13.79 -13.70
C GLY A 74 7.08 -13.72 -12.43
N SER A 75 6.51 -13.99 -11.26
CA SER A 75 7.26 -13.98 -9.99
C SER A 75 8.43 -14.99 -9.99
N GLN A 76 8.29 -16.08 -10.75
CA GLN A 76 9.32 -17.10 -10.94
C GLN A 76 10.54 -16.64 -11.75
N THR A 77 10.48 -15.48 -12.41
CA THR A 77 11.63 -14.95 -13.16
C THR A 77 12.61 -14.20 -12.27
N LEU A 78 12.25 -13.96 -11.01
CA LEU A 78 13.07 -13.25 -10.02
C LEU A 78 13.54 -14.22 -8.94
N SER A 79 14.71 -13.93 -8.36
CA SER A 79 15.11 -14.58 -7.11
C SER A 79 14.12 -14.21 -5.98
N GLN A 80 13.99 -15.06 -4.95
CA GLN A 80 13.10 -14.74 -3.81
C GLN A 80 13.47 -13.42 -3.11
N ARG A 81 14.78 -13.14 -3.00
CA ARG A 81 15.29 -11.90 -2.42
C ARG A 81 14.83 -10.67 -3.21
N ASP A 82 14.87 -10.76 -4.53
CA ASP A 82 14.52 -9.64 -5.41
C ASP A 82 13.03 -9.49 -5.58
N LEU A 83 12.29 -10.60 -5.64
CA LEU A 83 10.84 -10.60 -5.61
C LEU A 83 10.31 -9.88 -4.38
N ALA A 84 10.94 -10.07 -3.22
CA ALA A 84 10.55 -9.40 -1.98
C ALA A 84 10.62 -7.86 -2.04
N GLN A 85 11.43 -7.31 -2.95
CA GLN A 85 11.56 -5.86 -3.15
C GLN A 85 10.43 -5.28 -4.02
N VAL A 86 9.73 -6.11 -4.80
CA VAL A 86 8.74 -5.64 -5.79
C VAL A 86 7.34 -6.23 -5.62
N GLN A 87 7.18 -7.27 -4.81
CA GLN A 87 5.87 -7.91 -4.63
C GLN A 87 4.87 -7.05 -3.85
N PHE A 88 5.33 -6.00 -3.15
CA PHE A 88 4.48 -5.11 -2.36
C PHE A 88 4.85 -3.63 -2.56
N ILE A 89 3.84 -2.77 -2.56
CA ILE A 89 4.00 -1.34 -2.25
C ILE A 89 3.72 -1.14 -0.75
N TYR A 90 4.58 -0.37 -0.09
CA TYR A 90 4.43 0.01 1.30
C TYR A 90 3.96 1.47 1.38
N ALA A 91 2.67 1.67 1.62
CA ALA A 91 2.01 2.97 1.59
C ALA A 91 2.33 3.81 2.85
N ARG A 92 3.53 4.36 2.93
CA ARG A 92 4.06 5.07 4.11
C ARG A 92 3.68 6.54 4.19
N GLU A 93 3.29 7.17 3.10
CA GLU A 93 2.92 8.60 3.10
C GLU A 93 1.66 8.85 3.97
N PRO A 94 1.41 10.10 4.40
CA PRO A 94 0.15 10.50 5.03
C PRO A 94 -1.08 9.96 4.32
N ALA A 95 -2.14 9.61 5.06
CA ALA A 95 -3.39 9.12 4.47
C ALA A 95 -3.93 10.10 3.41
N ALA A 96 -3.77 11.40 3.63
CA ALA A 96 -4.17 12.45 2.69
C ALA A 96 -3.48 12.32 1.32
N HIS A 97 -2.22 11.86 1.27
CA HIS A 97 -1.49 11.61 0.03
C HIS A 97 -2.27 10.65 -0.87
N TYR A 98 -2.71 9.52 -0.32
CA TYR A 98 -3.35 8.46 -1.08
C TYR A 98 -4.86 8.69 -1.28
N LEU A 99 -5.52 9.27 -0.29
CA LEU A 99 -6.98 9.44 -0.30
C LEU A 99 -7.44 10.57 -1.23
N LEU A 100 -6.60 11.59 -1.43
CA LEU A 100 -6.93 12.78 -2.23
C LEU A 100 -6.38 12.75 -3.65
N ARG A 101 -5.38 11.91 -3.94
CA ARG A 101 -4.81 11.76 -5.28
C ARG A 101 -5.63 10.81 -6.15
N HIS A 102 -5.52 10.99 -7.46
CA HIS A 102 -6.18 10.19 -8.49
C HIS A 102 -5.17 9.33 -9.28
N ASP A 103 -4.03 9.01 -8.69
CA ASP A 103 -3.06 8.13 -9.33
C ASP A 103 -3.48 6.65 -9.24
N SER A 104 -2.96 5.85 -10.17
CA SER A 104 -3.19 4.40 -10.21
C SER A 104 -2.36 3.64 -9.17
N GLY A 105 -1.54 4.34 -8.37
CA GLY A 105 -0.57 3.72 -7.46
C GLY A 105 0.51 2.91 -8.18
N ILE A 106 0.77 3.18 -9.47
CA ILE A 106 1.83 2.51 -10.22
C ILE A 106 3.18 3.14 -9.83
N GLU A 107 4.12 2.30 -9.40
CA GLU A 107 5.46 2.74 -8.99
C GLU A 107 6.53 2.02 -9.82
N PRO A 108 7.53 2.72 -10.39
CA PRO A 108 8.60 2.06 -11.12
C PRO A 108 9.39 1.10 -10.23
N TRP A 109 9.96 0.06 -10.82
CA TRP A 109 10.92 -0.78 -10.13
C TRP A 109 12.17 0.01 -9.71
N PRO A 110 12.90 -0.45 -8.67
CA PRO A 110 14.24 0.06 -8.40
C PRO A 110 15.14 -0.08 -9.63
N GLU A 111 15.86 0.98 -9.98
CA GLU A 111 16.70 1.02 -11.18
C GLU A 111 17.75 -0.10 -11.18
N GLN A 112 18.39 -0.35 -10.04
CA GLN A 112 19.39 -1.43 -9.92
C GLN A 112 18.78 -2.80 -10.21
N LEU A 113 17.52 -3.01 -9.83
CA LEU A 113 16.82 -4.26 -10.07
C LEU A 113 16.44 -4.41 -11.55
N LEU A 114 15.93 -3.33 -12.17
CA LEU A 114 15.64 -3.32 -13.60
C LEU A 114 16.91 -3.65 -14.41
N GLU A 115 18.02 -2.99 -14.13
CA GLU A 115 19.29 -3.24 -14.84
C GLU A 115 19.79 -4.67 -14.64
N ALA A 116 19.65 -5.25 -13.44
CA ALA A 116 20.05 -6.63 -13.18
C ALA A 116 19.26 -7.66 -14.01
N TYR A 117 17.99 -7.40 -14.28
CA TYR A 117 17.08 -8.38 -14.91
C TYR A 117 16.67 -8.05 -16.35
N ARG A 118 16.98 -6.87 -16.89
CA ARG A 118 16.39 -6.37 -18.14
C ARG A 118 16.52 -7.28 -19.36
N GLU A 119 17.57 -8.11 -19.45
CA GLU A 119 17.78 -9.07 -20.54
C GLU A 119 17.34 -10.52 -20.18
N GLN A 120 16.95 -10.76 -18.94
CA GLN A 120 16.70 -12.10 -18.38
C GLN A 120 15.22 -12.42 -18.19
N LEU A 121 14.35 -11.40 -18.09
CA LEU A 121 12.93 -11.59 -17.78
C LEU A 121 12.18 -12.38 -18.85
N ILE A 122 12.46 -12.10 -20.13
CA ILE A 122 11.80 -12.76 -21.27
C ILE A 122 12.84 -13.04 -22.35
N PRO A 123 13.05 -14.31 -22.74
CA PRO A 123 14.00 -14.65 -23.80
C PRO A 123 13.76 -13.88 -25.09
N GLY A 124 14.84 -13.32 -25.66
CA GLY A 124 14.80 -12.55 -26.92
C GLY A 124 14.21 -11.15 -26.81
N HIS A 125 13.93 -10.68 -25.59
CA HIS A 125 13.37 -9.35 -25.35
C HIS A 125 14.25 -8.55 -24.38
N LEU A 126 14.28 -7.23 -24.60
CA LEU A 126 14.89 -6.28 -23.67
C LEU A 126 13.79 -5.55 -22.90
N CYS A 127 13.82 -5.64 -21.56
CA CYS A 127 12.98 -4.82 -20.70
C CYS A 127 13.50 -3.39 -20.69
N LEU A 128 12.61 -2.44 -21.00
CA LEU A 128 12.93 -1.01 -21.01
C LEU A 128 12.47 -0.32 -19.73
N GLN A 129 11.33 -0.77 -19.20
CA GLN A 129 10.72 -0.25 -17.99
C GLN A 129 9.97 -1.37 -17.30
N ALA A 130 9.99 -1.39 -15.97
CA ALA A 130 9.19 -2.28 -15.14
C ALA A 130 8.60 -1.51 -13.97
N TRP A 131 7.42 -1.93 -13.52
CA TRP A 131 6.70 -1.27 -12.44
C TRP A 131 5.86 -2.25 -11.62
N HIS A 132 5.57 -1.79 -10.40
CA HIS A 132 4.58 -2.32 -9.49
C HIS A 132 3.19 -1.90 -9.97
N GLU A 133 2.32 -2.86 -10.21
CA GLU A 133 0.91 -2.61 -10.48
C GLU A 133 0.08 -3.15 -9.31
N PRO A 134 -0.55 -2.28 -8.48
CA PRO A 134 -1.43 -2.72 -7.41
C PRO A 134 -2.52 -3.68 -7.91
N VAL A 135 -2.73 -4.80 -7.20
CA VAL A 135 -3.80 -5.75 -7.55
C VAL A 135 -5.19 -5.25 -7.15
N SER A 136 -5.23 -4.32 -6.21
CA SER A 136 -6.41 -3.65 -5.68
C SER A 136 -6.21 -2.13 -5.76
N SER A 137 -7.30 -1.37 -5.66
CA SER A 137 -7.17 0.08 -5.50
C SER A 137 -6.55 0.39 -4.14
N LEU A 138 -5.34 0.95 -4.16
CA LEU A 138 -4.63 1.41 -2.96
C LEU A 138 -5.54 2.30 -2.12
N ARG A 139 -6.20 3.28 -2.76
CA ARG A 139 -7.15 4.19 -2.09
C ARG A 139 -8.30 3.46 -1.42
N ALA A 140 -8.94 2.51 -2.10
CA ALA A 140 -10.06 1.76 -1.52
C ALA A 140 -9.62 0.90 -0.34
N GLN A 141 -8.47 0.23 -0.45
CA GLN A 141 -7.91 -0.58 0.63
C GLN A 141 -7.55 0.26 1.85
N LEU A 142 -6.96 1.46 1.67
CA LEU A 142 -6.70 2.38 2.79
C LEU A 142 -8.01 2.83 3.46
N MET A 143 -9.03 3.19 2.68
CA MET A 143 -10.32 3.60 3.24
C MET A 143 -10.93 2.49 4.09
N GLU A 144 -11.03 1.28 3.55
CA GLU A 144 -11.56 0.11 4.25
C GLU A 144 -10.79 -0.17 5.55
N GLY A 145 -9.46 -0.13 5.49
CA GLY A 145 -8.62 -0.38 6.66
C GLY A 145 -8.78 0.66 7.76
N ILE A 146 -8.76 1.94 7.40
CA ILE A 146 -8.95 3.03 8.36
C ILE A 146 -10.36 2.96 8.97
N GLU A 147 -11.40 2.80 8.16
CA GLU A 147 -12.79 2.66 8.63
C GLU A 147 -12.94 1.48 9.60
N HIS A 148 -12.31 0.35 9.27
CA HIS A 148 -12.27 -0.82 10.15
C HIS A 148 -11.65 -0.48 11.52
N PHE A 149 -10.46 0.14 11.54
CA PHE A 149 -9.79 0.52 12.79
C PHE A 149 -10.59 1.53 13.63
N ILE A 150 -11.19 2.53 12.97
CA ILE A 150 -12.08 3.49 13.64
C ILE A 150 -13.29 2.76 14.27
N SER A 151 -13.88 1.79 13.57
CA SER A 151 -15.07 1.07 14.06
C SER A 151 -14.79 0.17 15.28
N GLU A 152 -13.56 -0.32 15.42
CA GLU A 152 -13.16 -1.16 16.55
C GLU A 152 -12.74 -0.34 17.78
N TYR A 153 -12.31 0.91 17.59
CA TYR A 153 -11.84 1.76 18.69
C TYR A 153 -12.87 1.96 19.84
N PRO A 154 -14.14 2.34 19.59
CA PRO A 154 -15.13 2.51 20.66
C PRO A 154 -15.39 1.24 21.47
N LYS A 155 -15.32 0.07 20.81
CA LYS A 155 -15.56 -1.23 21.45
C LYS A 155 -14.48 -1.52 22.49
N HIS A 156 -13.24 -1.16 22.22
CA HIS A 156 -12.13 -1.39 23.13
C HIS A 156 -11.95 -0.30 24.19
N ALA A 157 -12.25 0.97 23.88
CA ALA A 157 -12.24 2.05 24.86
C ALA A 157 -13.27 1.81 25.99
N ALA A 158 -14.43 1.23 25.69
CA ALA A 158 -15.43 0.87 26.70
C ALA A 158 -15.04 -0.37 27.55
N LEU A 159 -14.23 -1.28 26.99
CA LEU A 159 -13.74 -2.48 27.67
C LEU A 159 -12.50 -2.21 28.54
N GLN A 160 -11.80 -1.09 28.34
CA GLN A 160 -10.59 -0.70 29.06
C GLN A 160 -10.83 -0.08 30.44
N THR A 161 -11.75 -0.65 31.23
CA THR A 161 -11.52 -0.66 32.68
C THR A 161 -10.58 -1.77 33.12
N GLN A 162 -10.26 -2.78 32.27
CA GLN A 162 -9.42 -3.90 32.75
C GLN A 162 -8.25 -4.40 31.88
N HIS A 163 -8.22 -4.39 30.54
CA HIS A 163 -7.07 -4.96 29.80
C HIS A 163 -6.64 -4.22 28.53
N GLY A 164 -5.33 -3.92 28.43
CA GLY A 164 -4.69 -3.16 27.34
C GLY A 164 -4.65 -3.88 25.98
N PHE A 165 -4.54 -3.09 24.91
CA PHE A 165 -4.59 -3.45 23.48
C PHE A 165 -3.56 -4.50 22.96
N LYS A 166 -2.81 -5.19 23.82
CA LYS A 166 -1.91 -6.30 23.42
C LYS A 166 -2.66 -7.46 22.74
N ALA A 167 -3.97 -7.57 22.95
CA ALA A 167 -4.80 -8.60 22.34
C ALA A 167 -5.01 -8.43 20.81
N LEU A 168 -4.91 -7.22 20.26
CA LEU A 168 -5.08 -7.00 18.81
C LEU A 168 -3.88 -7.46 17.98
N ARG A 169 -2.69 -7.61 18.57
CA ARG A 169 -1.48 -8.01 17.83
C ARG A 169 -1.46 -9.49 17.42
N HIS A 170 -2.31 -10.35 17.99
CA HIS A 170 -2.20 -11.80 17.85
C HIS A 170 -3.25 -12.49 16.96
N GLN A 171 -4.30 -11.79 16.50
CA GLN A 171 -5.39 -12.49 15.79
C GLN A 171 -5.23 -12.56 14.26
N HIS A 172 -4.33 -11.77 13.64
CA HIS A 172 -4.29 -11.66 12.18
C HIS A 172 -2.93 -11.99 11.52
N TRP A 173 -2.07 -12.78 12.18
CA TRP A 173 -0.80 -13.27 11.59
C TRP A 173 -0.87 -14.71 11.04
N HIS A 174 -2.06 -15.21 10.73
CA HIS A 174 -2.22 -16.47 10.01
C HIS A 174 -3.02 -16.24 8.74
N ILE A 175 -2.30 -16.03 7.62
CA ILE A 175 -2.31 -16.82 6.37
C ILE A 175 -1.09 -16.37 5.55
#